data_AF-A0A813LF33-F1
#
_entry.id   AF-A0A813LF33-F1
#
_cell.length_a   1.000
_cell.length_b   1.000
_cell.length_c   1.000
_cell.angle_alpha   90.00
_cell.angle_beta   90.00
_cell.angle_gamma   90.00
#
_symmetry.space_group_name_H-M   'P 1'
#
loop_
_entity.id
_entity.type
_entity.pdbx_description
1 polymer ?
#
loop_
_entity_poly.entity_id
_entity_poly.type
_entity_poly.pdbx_seq_one_letter_code
_entity_poly.pdbx_strand_id
1 'polypeptide(L)'
;RHRDIILPGPAAQLTIQVGLTPLLANNGPLGYFPRSHLMHTPGYEVVANPPLGSLVLYDSFTEHRGLENHHDYTRYAMYYEFETRGIFSGYTDEHFGEQAGAHTLAFRQHVDPLLRRRVHEILEERGDAYPR
;
A
#
# COMPACT_ATOMS: atom_id res chain seq x y z
N ARG A 1 -3.99 -17.03 -3.49
CA ARG A 1 -3.21 -16.55 -2.32
C ARG A 1 -1.83 -16.22 -2.82
N HIS A 2 -1.38 -15.00 -2.61
CA HIS A 2 -0.09 -14.48 -3.05
C HIS A 2 0.38 -13.37 -2.09
N ARG A 3 1.59 -12.87 -2.33
CA ARG A 3 2.07 -11.57 -1.85
C ARG A 3 2.25 -10.68 -3.09
N ASP A 4 2.06 -9.37 -2.96
CA ASP A 4 2.29 -8.46 -4.08
C ASP A 4 3.80 -8.36 -4.38
N ILE A 5 4.65 -8.52 -3.35
CA ILE A 5 6.10 -8.64 -3.48
C ILE A 5 6.66 -9.92 -2.84
N ILE A 6 7.76 -10.44 -3.39
CA ILE A 6 8.50 -11.61 -2.85
C ILE A 6 9.93 -11.20 -2.43
N LEU A 7 10.48 -10.18 -3.07
CA LEU A 7 11.73 -9.52 -2.71
C LEU A 7 11.50 -7.99 -2.74
N PRO A 8 12.27 -7.21 -1.98
CA PRO A 8 13.37 -7.62 -1.10
C PRO A 8 12.92 -8.16 0.27
N GLY A 9 11.64 -8.03 0.66
CA GLY A 9 11.11 -8.67 1.86
C GLY A 9 10.02 -7.88 2.60
N PRO A 10 9.81 -8.13 3.90
CA PRO A 10 8.83 -7.43 4.75
C PRO A 10 9.15 -5.93 4.86
N ALA A 11 8.12 -5.10 5.04
CA ALA A 11 8.17 -3.64 5.15
C ALA A 11 8.88 -2.90 3.99
N ALA A 12 9.19 -3.60 2.90
CA ALA A 12 9.81 -3.00 1.72
C ALA A 12 8.82 -2.13 0.95
N GLN A 13 7.57 -2.57 0.82
CA GLN A 13 6.48 -1.86 0.16
C GLN A 13 5.23 -1.90 1.06
N LEU A 14 4.45 -0.83 1.02
CA LEU A 14 3.17 -0.68 1.71
C LEU A 14 2.08 -0.43 0.67
N THR A 15 1.11 -1.33 0.57
CA THR A 15 -0.05 -1.17 -0.32
C THR A 15 -1.20 -0.51 0.44
N ILE A 16 -1.76 0.56 -0.13
CA ILE A 16 -2.99 1.21 0.33
C ILE A 16 -4.12 0.88 -0.66
N GLN A 17 -5.12 0.14 -0.20
CA GLN A 17 -6.35 -0.14 -0.93
C GLN A 17 -7.42 0.90 -0.56
N VAL A 18 -7.93 1.60 -1.57
CA VAL A 18 -9.05 2.54 -1.48
C VAL A 18 -10.27 1.90 -2.15
N GLY A 19 -11.33 1.64 -1.39
CA GLY A 19 -12.60 1.14 -1.93
C GLY A 19 -13.33 2.24 -2.71
N LEU A 20 -13.44 2.10 -4.03
CA LEU A 20 -14.26 2.99 -4.87
C LEU A 20 -15.74 2.58 -4.84
N THR A 21 -16.00 1.31 -4.53
CA THR A 21 -17.28 0.79 -4.03
C THR A 21 -17.08 0.27 -2.59
N PRO A 22 -18.16 0.13 -1.78
CA PRO A 22 -18.07 -0.50 -0.46
C PRO A 22 -17.37 -1.88 -0.53
N LEU A 23 -16.46 -2.14 0.40
CA LEU A 23 -15.77 -3.42 0.56
C LEU A 23 -16.52 -4.22 1.63
N LEU A 24 -17.29 -5.23 1.23
CA LEU A 24 -18.16 -6.03 2.09
C LEU A 24 -17.72 -7.48 2.07
N ALA A 25 -17.88 -8.23 3.17
CA ALA A 25 -17.33 -9.58 3.30
C ALA A 25 -17.73 -10.61 2.22
N ASN A 26 -18.76 -10.33 1.40
CA ASN A 26 -19.27 -11.18 0.33
C ASN A 26 -19.24 -10.55 -1.09
N ASN A 27 -18.63 -9.37 -1.28
CA ASN A 27 -18.56 -8.69 -2.59
C ASN A 27 -17.16 -8.71 -3.24
N GLY A 28 -16.38 -9.76 -2.97
CA GLY A 28 -15.01 -9.91 -3.43
C GLY A 28 -13.99 -8.92 -2.85
N PRO A 29 -13.95 -8.65 -1.53
CA PRO A 29 -12.88 -7.87 -0.90
C PRO A 29 -11.58 -8.69 -0.85
N LEU A 30 -10.56 -8.18 -0.16
CA LEU A 30 -9.36 -8.96 0.15
C LEU A 30 -9.49 -9.72 1.48
N GLY A 31 -9.11 -11.00 1.46
CA GLY A 31 -8.86 -11.82 2.64
C GLY A 31 -7.36 -11.88 2.92
N TYR A 32 -6.96 -11.54 4.14
CA TYR A 32 -5.57 -11.43 4.59
C TYR A 32 -5.22 -12.51 5.61
N PHE A 33 -3.99 -13.00 5.61
CA PHE A 33 -3.48 -13.91 6.64
C PHE A 33 -2.61 -13.10 7.64
N PRO A 34 -3.06 -12.81 8.87
CA PRO A 34 -2.32 -11.93 9.79
C PRO A 34 -0.93 -12.45 10.13
N ARG A 35 0.04 -11.56 10.35
CA ARG A 35 1.47 -11.85 10.64
C ARG A 35 2.23 -12.59 9.53
N SER A 36 1.62 -12.86 8.37
CA SER A 36 2.28 -13.59 7.27
C SER A 36 3.44 -12.84 6.59
N HIS A 37 3.51 -11.52 6.73
CA HIS A 37 4.71 -10.73 6.38
C HIS A 37 5.89 -11.05 7.32
N LEU A 38 5.66 -11.52 8.55
CA LEU A 38 6.70 -12.07 9.44
C LEU A 38 6.99 -13.55 9.13
N MET A 39 6.67 -14.03 7.92
CA MET A 39 6.70 -15.44 7.50
C MET A 39 5.91 -16.42 8.39
N HIS A 40 5.00 -15.90 9.23
CA HIS A 40 4.24 -16.67 10.21
C HIS A 40 2.74 -16.67 9.86
N THR A 41 2.19 -17.81 9.41
CA THR A 41 0.75 -17.94 9.12
C THR A 41 0.01 -18.61 10.29
N PRO A 42 -0.88 -17.93 11.04
CA PRO A 42 -1.59 -18.47 12.21
C PRO A 42 -2.79 -19.37 11.87
N GLY A 43 -2.92 -19.85 10.63
CA GLY A 43 -3.98 -20.77 10.21
C GLY A 43 -5.36 -20.16 9.92
N TYR A 44 -5.57 -18.86 10.18
CA TYR A 44 -6.84 -18.17 9.89
C TYR A 44 -6.68 -16.98 8.93
N GLU A 45 -7.79 -16.59 8.31
CA GLU A 45 -7.93 -15.47 7.38
C GLU A 45 -8.83 -14.39 8.00
N VAL A 46 -8.55 -13.12 7.71
CA VAL A 46 -9.33 -11.95 8.13
C VAL A 46 -9.75 -11.17 6.89
N VAL A 47 -11.04 -10.89 6.76
CA VAL A 47 -11.61 -10.18 5.61
C VAL A 47 -11.66 -8.68 5.89
N ALA A 48 -11.16 -7.86 4.96
CA ALA A 48 -11.34 -6.42 5.06
C ALA A 48 -12.78 -6.02 4.72
N ASN A 49 -13.50 -5.55 5.74
CA ASN A 49 -14.83 -4.94 5.65
C ASN A 49 -14.82 -3.57 6.37
N PRO A 50 -14.03 -2.59 5.90
CA PRO A 50 -13.89 -1.29 6.54
C PRO A 50 -15.10 -0.37 6.27
N PRO A 51 -15.40 0.61 7.15
CA PRO A 51 -16.44 1.60 6.90
C PRO A 51 -16.19 2.41 5.62
N LEU A 52 -17.27 2.88 4.97
CA LEU A 52 -17.16 3.73 3.77
C LEU A 52 -16.31 4.98 4.04
N GLY A 53 -15.41 5.32 3.10
CA GLY A 53 -14.45 6.41 3.27
C GLY A 53 -13.18 6.04 4.05
N SER A 54 -13.13 4.85 4.66
CA SER A 54 -11.89 4.29 5.19
C SER A 54 -11.06 3.61 4.08
N LEU A 55 -9.78 3.39 4.35
CA LEU A 55 -8.83 2.72 3.46
C LEU A 55 -8.09 1.60 4.22
N VAL A 56 -7.66 0.58 3.51
CA VAL A 56 -6.91 -0.57 4.08
C VAL A 56 -5.44 -0.39 3.76
N LEU A 57 -4.58 -0.43 4.77
CA LEU A 57 -3.12 -0.45 4.57
C LEU A 57 -2.59 -1.84 4.95
N TYR A 58 -1.71 -2.40 4.14
CA TYR A 58 -1.00 -3.63 4.45
C TYR A 58 0.42 -3.63 3.90
N ASP A 59 1.34 -4.27 4.64
CA ASP A 59 2.67 -4.62 4.12
C ASP A 59 2.47 -5.53 2.91
N SER A 60 2.98 -5.14 1.74
CA SER A 60 2.78 -5.82 0.45
C SER A 60 3.37 -7.25 0.44
N PHE A 61 4.22 -7.57 1.42
CA PHE A 61 4.74 -8.91 1.71
C PHE A 61 3.77 -9.78 2.57
N THR A 62 2.56 -9.30 2.84
CA THR A 62 1.48 -10.04 3.53
C THR A 62 0.78 -11.00 2.56
N GLU A 63 0.71 -12.28 2.92
CA GLU A 63 -0.12 -13.28 2.23
C GLU A 63 -1.59 -12.86 2.28
N HIS A 64 -2.21 -12.75 1.12
CA HIS A 64 -3.63 -12.42 0.98
C HIS A 64 -4.22 -13.03 -0.30
N ARG A 65 -5.51 -12.80 -0.55
CA ARG A 65 -6.22 -13.16 -1.80
C ARG A 65 -7.43 -12.29 -2.04
N GLY A 66 -7.88 -12.21 -3.28
CA GLY A 66 -9.28 -11.86 -3.57
C GLY A 66 -10.23 -12.93 -3.05
N LEU A 67 -11.37 -12.48 -2.51
CA LEU A 67 -12.55 -13.32 -2.31
C LEU A 67 -13.43 -13.28 -3.57
N GLU A 68 -14.40 -14.18 -3.63
CA GLU A 68 -15.42 -14.21 -4.68
C GLU A 68 -16.44 -13.06 -4.51
N ASN A 69 -16.97 -12.55 -5.61
CA ASN A 69 -18.07 -11.58 -5.57
C ASN A 69 -19.40 -12.31 -5.76
N HIS A 70 -20.21 -12.39 -4.70
CA HIS A 70 -21.49 -13.09 -4.73
C HIS A 70 -22.68 -12.20 -5.15
N HIS A 71 -22.41 -11.03 -5.75
CA HIS A 71 -23.42 -10.09 -6.24
C HIS A 71 -23.31 -9.86 -7.75
N ASP A 72 -24.35 -9.29 -8.33
CA ASP A 72 -24.47 -8.92 -9.75
C ASP A 72 -23.76 -7.62 -10.14
N TYR A 73 -23.43 -6.75 -9.16
CA TYR A 73 -22.70 -5.50 -9.38
C TYR A 73 -21.17 -5.65 -9.32
N THR A 74 -20.46 -4.80 -10.06
CA THR A 74 -18.98 -4.79 -10.08
C THR A 74 -18.39 -4.10 -8.84
N ARG A 75 -17.39 -4.72 -8.19
CA ARG A 75 -16.63 -4.15 -7.08
C ARG A 75 -15.35 -3.45 -7.58
N TYR A 76 -15.24 -2.14 -7.35
CA TYR A 76 -14.08 -1.33 -7.73
C TYR A 76 -13.21 -0.98 -6.50
N ALA A 77 -11.90 -1.12 -6.65
CA ALA A 77 -10.90 -0.71 -5.69
C ALA A 77 -9.68 -0.14 -6.42
N MET A 78 -9.10 0.93 -5.89
CA MET A 78 -7.85 1.53 -6.36
C MET A 78 -6.73 1.17 -5.38
N TYR A 79 -5.54 0.93 -5.90
CA TYR A 79 -4.36 0.60 -5.09
C TYR A 79 -3.28 1.66 -5.30
N TYR A 80 -2.59 2.00 -4.21
CA TYR A 80 -1.38 2.81 -4.22
C TYR A 80 -0.28 2.04 -3.52
N GLU A 81 0.81 1.77 -4.22
CA GLU A 81 1.97 1.05 -3.69
C GLU A 81 3.06 2.07 -3.32
N PHE A 82 3.48 2.06 -2.06
CA PHE A 82 4.50 2.96 -1.53
C PHE A 82 5.75 2.17 -1.17
N GLU A 83 6.82 2.35 -1.95
CA GLU A 83 8.10 1.72 -1.67
C GLU A 83 8.95 2.50 -0.65
N THR A 84 9.53 1.76 0.29
CA THR A 84 10.51 2.29 1.24
C THR A 84 11.79 2.66 0.50
N ARG A 85 12.10 3.96 0.44
CA ARG A 85 13.27 4.51 -0.26
C ARG A 85 14.55 3.79 0.18
N GLY A 86 15.32 3.28 -0.78
CA GLY A 86 16.59 2.59 -0.54
C GLY A 86 16.48 1.10 -0.20
N ILE A 87 15.27 0.57 0.02
CA ILE A 87 15.05 -0.88 0.12
C ILE A 87 14.88 -1.49 -1.28
N PHE A 88 14.12 -0.85 -2.16
CA PHE A 88 14.12 -1.16 -3.60
C PHE A 88 15.27 -0.42 -4.30
N SER A 89 16.32 -1.15 -4.66
CA SER A 89 17.38 -0.68 -5.58
C SER A 89 16.93 -0.79 -7.04
N GLY A 90 15.73 -0.26 -7.34
CA GLY A 90 15.02 -0.52 -8.60
C GLY A 90 14.59 0.71 -9.39
N TYR A 91 14.32 1.88 -8.78
CA TYR A 91 13.85 3.06 -9.52
C TYR A 91 15.02 3.89 -10.06
N THR A 92 15.82 3.25 -10.92
CA THR A 92 16.83 3.86 -11.80
C THR A 92 16.41 3.71 -13.26
N ASP A 93 16.96 4.55 -14.15
CA ASP A 93 16.69 4.51 -15.59
C ASP A 93 17.02 3.13 -16.22
N GLU A 94 17.89 2.36 -15.57
CA GLU A 94 18.37 1.04 -15.98
C GLU A 94 17.31 -0.06 -15.88
N HIS A 95 16.32 0.10 -15.00
CA HIS A 95 15.31 -0.93 -14.70
C HIS A 95 13.96 -0.69 -15.40
N PHE A 96 13.56 0.58 -15.50
CA PHE A 96 12.24 0.98 -16.04
C PHE A 96 12.32 1.95 -17.23
N GLY A 97 13.53 2.30 -17.66
CA GLY A 97 13.79 3.22 -18.78
C GLY A 97 13.78 4.70 -18.37
N GLU A 98 14.44 5.52 -19.18
CA GLU A 98 14.61 6.98 -19.03
C GLU A 98 13.28 7.72 -18.76
N GLN A 99 12.20 7.31 -19.42
CA GLN A 99 10.87 7.91 -19.20
C GLN A 99 10.33 7.64 -17.79
N ALA A 100 10.56 6.45 -17.23
CA ALA A 100 10.13 6.14 -15.87
C ALA A 100 10.93 6.91 -14.81
N GLY A 101 12.24 7.11 -15.03
CA GLY A 101 13.06 8.00 -14.22
C GLY A 101 12.55 9.45 -14.27
N ALA A 102 12.29 9.97 -15.47
CA ALA A 102 11.73 11.31 -15.67
C ALA A 102 10.34 11.49 -15.00
N HIS A 103 9.43 10.52 -15.16
CA HIS A 103 8.12 10.53 -14.48
C HIS A 103 8.25 10.44 -12.95
N THR A 104 9.15 9.60 -12.44
CA THR A 104 9.43 9.49 -11.00
C THR A 104 9.99 10.79 -10.43
N LEU A 105 10.87 11.46 -11.17
CA LEU A 105 11.42 12.77 -10.80
C LEU A 105 10.35 13.86 -10.82
N ALA A 106 9.50 13.92 -11.84
CA ALA A 106 8.41 14.89 -11.94
C ALA A 106 7.37 14.70 -10.81
N PHE A 107 7.00 13.45 -10.52
CA PHE A 107 6.11 13.13 -9.38
C PHE A 107 6.74 13.55 -8.05
N ARG A 108 8.03 13.25 -7.83
CA ARG A 108 8.78 13.73 -6.65
C ARG A 108 8.78 15.26 -6.55
N GLN A 109 9.07 15.97 -7.64
CA GLN A 109 9.08 17.44 -7.65
C GLN A 109 7.72 18.04 -7.29
N HIS A 110 6.62 17.40 -7.69
CA HIS A 110 5.27 17.84 -7.33
C HIS A 110 4.89 17.50 -5.87
N VAL A 111 5.23 16.30 -5.39
CA VAL A 111 4.70 15.74 -4.14
C VAL A 111 5.61 15.90 -2.92
N ASP A 112 6.94 15.85 -3.08
CA ASP A 112 7.91 15.98 -1.97
C ASP A 112 7.76 17.35 -1.23
N PRO A 113 7.47 18.50 -1.88
CA PRO A 113 7.19 19.76 -1.18
C PRO A 113 5.89 19.74 -0.36
N LEU A 114 4.84 19.07 -0.86
CA LEU A 114 3.55 18.94 -0.17
C LEU A 114 3.67 18.03 1.06
N LEU A 115 4.35 16.88 0.90
CA LEU A 115 4.63 15.95 1.99
C LEU A 115 5.51 16.59 3.08
N ARG A 116 6.58 17.30 2.70
CA ARG A 116 7.41 18.02 3.69
C ARG A 116 6.60 19.01 4.50
N ARG A 117 5.73 19.80 3.84
CA ARG A 117 4.84 20.73 4.56
C ARG A 117 3.93 19.99 5.53
N ARG A 118 3.26 18.91 5.10
CA ARG A 118 2.36 18.17 5.99
C ARG A 118 3.11 17.45 7.13
N VAL A 119 4.35 17.01 6.93
CA VAL A 119 5.19 16.49 8.03
C VAL A 119 5.58 17.60 9.00
N HIS A 120 5.97 18.79 8.53
CA HIS A 120 6.20 19.96 9.40
C HIS A 120 4.96 20.29 10.24
N GLU A 121 3.77 20.39 9.61
CA GLU A 121 2.50 20.61 10.30
C GLU A 121 2.24 19.53 11.38
N ILE A 122 2.42 18.25 11.06
CA ILE A 122 2.21 17.13 12.02
C ILE A 122 3.20 17.14 13.19
N LEU A 123 4.43 17.61 12.99
CA LEU A 123 5.42 17.71 14.07
C LEU A 123 5.19 18.95 14.94
N GLU A 124 4.77 20.08 14.34
CA GLU A 124 4.31 21.26 15.06
C GLU A 124 3.03 20.98 15.88
N GLU A 125 2.07 20.21 15.33
CA GLU A 125 0.89 19.68 16.04
C GLU A 125 1.24 18.81 17.27
N ARG A 126 2.46 18.25 17.32
CA ARG A 126 2.94 17.34 18.39
C ARG A 126 3.95 17.98 19.35
N GLY A 127 4.58 19.08 18.96
CA GLY A 127 5.76 19.63 19.65
C GLY A 127 7.07 18.86 19.38
N ASP A 128 7.08 18.01 18.36
CA ASP A 128 8.26 17.22 17.95
C ASP A 128 9.20 18.05 17.05
N ALA A 129 10.52 17.81 17.14
CA ALA A 129 11.49 18.45 16.26
C ALA A 129 11.66 17.67 14.94
N TYR A 130 11.70 18.39 13.80
CA TYR A 130 11.96 17.78 12.49
C TYR A 130 13.39 17.20 12.44
N PRO A 131 13.57 15.89 12.15
CA PRO A 131 14.89 15.26 12.09
C PRO A 131 15.68 15.79 10.89
N ARG A 132 16.94 16.18 11.12
CA ARG A 132 17.84 16.75 10.12
C ARG A 132 18.47 15.68 9.22
#